data_AF-A0A382Z7X0-F1
#
_entry.id   AF-A0A382Z7X0-F1
#
_cell.length_a   1.000
_cell.length_b   1.000
_cell.length_c   1.000
_cell.angle_alpha   90.00
_cell.angle_beta   90.00
_cell.angle_gamma   90.00
#
_symmetry.space_group_name_H-M   'P 1'
#
loop_
_entity.id
_entity.type
_entity.pdbx_description
1 polymer ?
#
loop_
_entity_poly.entity_id
_entity_poly.type
_entity_poly.pdbx_seq_one_letter_code
_entity_poly.pdbx_strand_id
1 'polypeptide(L)'
;MKIILTVLVVFSLAFAQDLPGWGFYGGIGMNNAKISLSSFPSTKPLTGILVGVSKGVMLGGMPLFVGAGLGQRGYKFDQDGVKAELSMNFFDVWMVIPYPIGPAMVWAGPGFGLFLNGKRKMEMGPFSEEEDPDEGFDEPEFGIILGG
;
A
#
# COMPACT_ATOMS: atom_id res chain seq x y z
N MET A 1 -22.78 -5.17 -6.63
CA MET A 1 -21.43 -4.56 -6.58
C MET A 1 -20.98 -4.52 -5.14
N LYS A 2 -19.87 -5.17 -4.79
CA LYS A 2 -19.29 -5.09 -3.44
C LYS A 2 -18.16 -4.08 -3.52
N ILE A 3 -18.37 -2.87 -3.02
CA ILE A 3 -17.30 -1.88 -2.89
C ILE A 3 -16.44 -2.32 -1.71
N ILE A 4 -15.24 -2.84 -2.01
CA ILE A 4 -14.26 -3.18 -0.97
C ILE A 4 -13.55 -1.87 -0.61
N LEU A 5 -13.89 -1.29 0.54
CA LEU A 5 -13.17 -0.15 1.09
C LEU A 5 -11.89 -0.66 1.76
N THR A 6 -10.81 -0.74 1.01
CA THR A 6 -9.48 -1.05 1.53
C THR A 6 -8.87 0.24 2.10
N VAL A 7 -8.93 0.42 3.42
CA VAL A 7 -8.21 1.52 4.08
C VAL A 7 -6.72 1.12 4.17
N LEU A 8 -5.99 1.35 3.08
CA LEU A 8 -4.54 1.27 3.07
C LEU A 8 -4.02 2.43 3.92
N VAL A 9 -3.30 2.13 5.01
CA VAL A 9 -2.54 3.13 5.77
C VAL A 9 -1.07 2.91 5.47
N VAL A 10 -0.53 3.78 4.64
CA VAL A 10 0.91 3.87 4.39
C VAL A 10 1.46 4.85 5.40
N PHE A 11 2.59 4.53 6.04
CA PHE A 11 3.44 5.50 6.69
C PHE A 11 4.69 5.72 5.84
N SER A 12 4.83 6.90 5.24
CA SER A 12 5.99 7.27 4.44
C SER A 12 6.83 8.36 5.12
N LEU A 13 8.15 8.22 5.07
CA LEU A 13 9.10 9.32 5.29
C LEU A 13 9.41 9.96 3.94
N ALA A 14 9.20 11.28 3.82
CA ALA A 14 9.65 12.04 2.67
C ALA A 14 11.07 12.56 2.95
N PHE A 15 12.03 12.16 2.12
CA PHE A 15 13.40 12.66 2.22
C PHE A 15 13.56 13.88 1.30
N ALA A 16 13.89 15.03 1.91
CA ALA A 16 14.31 16.26 1.23
C ALA A 16 13.39 16.73 0.09
N GLN A 17 12.13 17.04 0.41
CA GLN A 17 11.17 17.57 -0.58
C GLN A 17 11.00 19.09 -0.42
N ASP A 18 11.63 19.87 -1.29
CA ASP A 18 11.40 21.31 -1.41
C ASP A 18 10.05 21.60 -2.12
N LEU A 19 9.49 22.79 -1.88
CA LEU A 19 8.27 23.29 -2.53
C LEU A 19 8.58 24.51 -3.43
N PRO A 20 8.46 24.41 -4.77
CA PRO A 20 8.29 23.20 -5.59
C PRO A 20 9.61 22.42 -5.76
N GLY A 21 9.54 21.10 -5.84
CA GLY A 21 10.74 20.25 -5.88
C GLY A 21 10.42 18.77 -6.05
N TRP A 22 11.45 17.98 -6.38
CA TRP A 22 11.36 16.52 -6.41
C TRP A 22 11.80 15.94 -5.07
N GLY A 23 11.21 14.82 -4.68
CA GLY A 23 11.55 14.07 -3.48
C GLY A 23 11.50 12.58 -3.72
N PHE A 24 12.02 11.84 -2.76
CA PHE A 24 11.86 10.39 -2.67
C PHE A 24 11.09 10.08 -1.40
N TYR A 25 10.25 9.05 -1.46
CA TYR A 25 9.56 8.56 -0.29
C TYR A 25 9.73 7.05 -0.17
N GLY A 26 9.90 6.62 1.07
CA GLY A 26 9.93 5.23 1.46
C GLY A 26 9.01 5.04 2.64
N GLY A 27 8.33 3.90 2.69
CA GLY A 27 7.31 3.66 3.69
C GLY A 27 6.97 2.21 3.86
N ILE A 28 6.14 1.97 4.87
CA ILE A 28 5.58 0.66 5.16
C ILE A 28 4.09 0.75 4.91
N GLY A 29 3.60 -0.11 4.01
CA GLY A 29 2.18 -0.31 3.77
C GLY A 29 1.63 -1.30 4.80
N MET A 30 0.83 -0.81 5.74
CA MET A 30 0.03 -1.68 6.61
C MET A 30 -1.31 -1.92 5.93
N ASN A 31 -1.45 -3.10 5.31
CA ASN A 31 -2.68 -3.52 4.63
C ASN A 31 -3.74 -3.96 5.63
N ASN A 32 -4.37 -3.03 6.34
CA ASN A 32 -5.51 -3.35 7.19
C ASN A 32 -6.81 -3.42 6.37
N ALA A 33 -6.85 -4.29 5.36
CA ALA A 33 -8.12 -4.66 4.77
C ALA A 33 -8.78 -5.67 5.71
N LYS A 34 -9.86 -5.26 6.39
CA LYS A 34 -10.83 -6.24 6.90
C LYS A 34 -11.54 -6.81 5.68
N ILE A 35 -10.97 -7.86 5.09
CA ILE A 35 -11.69 -8.67 4.12
C ILE A 35 -12.77 -9.40 4.93
N SER A 36 -14.02 -8.95 4.82
CA SER A 36 -15.18 -9.72 5.29
C SER A 36 -15.42 -10.85 4.29
N LEU A 37 -14.49 -11.81 4.23
CA LEU A 37 -14.77 -13.13 3.69
C LEU A 37 -15.24 -13.96 4.87
N SER A 38 -16.52 -14.33 4.86
CA SER A 38 -17.22 -15.12 5.88
C SER A 38 -16.64 -16.53 6.14
N SER A 39 -15.46 -16.85 5.61
CA SER A 39 -14.91 -18.20 5.55
C SER A 39 -13.50 -18.36 6.13
N PHE A 40 -12.84 -17.28 6.58
CA PHE A 40 -11.45 -17.38 7.08
C PHE A 40 -11.25 -16.59 8.39
N PRO A 41 -11.04 -17.25 9.54
CA PRO A 41 -11.10 -16.61 10.86
C PRO A 41 -9.82 -15.89 11.30
N SER A 42 -8.69 -15.99 10.58
CA SER A 42 -7.44 -15.32 10.96
C SER A 42 -6.51 -15.08 9.77
N THR A 43 -6.72 -13.99 9.04
CA THR A 43 -5.75 -13.47 8.06
C THR A 43 -4.86 -12.43 8.71
N LYS A 44 -3.53 -12.62 8.63
CA LYS A 44 -2.56 -11.60 9.06
C LYS A 44 -2.15 -10.78 7.85
N PRO A 45 -2.21 -9.45 7.91
CA PRO A 45 -1.75 -8.63 6.79
C PRO A 45 -0.24 -8.77 6.63
N LEU A 46 0.22 -8.82 5.38
CA LEU A 46 1.63 -8.73 5.05
C LEU A 46 2.05 -7.26 5.15
N THR A 47 3.03 -7.00 6.02
CA THR A 47 3.73 -5.72 6.07
C THR A 47 4.55 -5.57 4.81
N GLY A 48 4.09 -4.74 3.89
CA GLY A 48 4.77 -4.50 2.62
C GLY A 48 5.55 -3.19 2.62
N ILE A 49 6.50 -3.07 1.70
CA ILE A 49 7.28 -1.86 1.49
C ILE A 49 6.61 -1.03 0.39
N LEU A 50 6.61 0.28 0.58
CA LEU A 50 6.25 1.25 -0.45
C LEU A 50 7.46 2.15 -0.72
N VAL A 51 7.86 2.30 -1.98
CA VAL A 51 8.94 3.21 -2.39
C VAL A 51 8.56 3.94 -3.67
N GLY A 52 8.95 5.20 -3.79
CA GLY A 52 8.65 5.96 -4.98
C GLY A 52 9.26 7.36 -5.00
N VAL A 53 8.78 8.14 -5.98
CA VAL A 53 9.16 9.52 -6.20
C VAL A 53 7.98 10.44 -5.93
N SER A 54 8.23 11.57 -5.30
CA SER A 54 7.24 12.60 -5.05
C SER A 54 7.65 13.92 -5.69
N LYS A 55 6.66 14.78 -5.93
CA LYS A 55 6.85 16.14 -6.41
C LYS A 55 6.02 17.11 -5.57
N GLY A 56 6.69 18.11 -5.04
CA GLY A 56 6.06 19.27 -4.43
C GLY A 56 5.62 20.25 -5.50
N VAL A 57 4.35 20.63 -5.47
CA VAL A 57 3.75 21.62 -6.36
C VAL A 57 2.97 22.64 -5.54
N MET A 58 2.84 23.85 -6.06
CA MET A 58 2.01 24.90 -5.50
C MET A 58 0.77 25.05 -6.39
N LEU A 59 -0.41 24.70 -5.88
CA LEU A 59 -1.67 24.86 -6.60
C LEU A 59 -2.46 26.00 -5.98
N GLY A 60 -2.54 27.14 -6.66
CA GLY A 60 -3.28 28.30 -6.17
C GLY A 60 -2.80 28.83 -4.82
N GLY A 61 -1.51 28.68 -4.50
CA GLY A 61 -0.92 29.07 -3.21
C GLY A 61 -0.96 28.00 -2.13
N MET A 62 -1.62 26.85 -2.37
CA MET A 62 -1.60 25.72 -1.45
C MET A 62 -0.47 24.73 -1.80
N PRO A 63 0.35 24.31 -0.83
CA PRO A 63 1.34 23.27 -1.07
C PRO A 63 0.64 21.93 -1.24
N LEU A 64 1.05 21.18 -2.27
CA LEU A 64 0.59 19.83 -2.55
C LEU A 64 1.77 18.94 -2.86
N PHE A 65 1.75 17.73 -2.32
CA PHE A 65 2.66 16.67 -2.72
C PHE A 65 1.89 15.64 -3.54
N VAL A 66 2.44 15.30 -4.69
CA VAL A 66 1.95 14.22 -5.55
C VAL A 66 3.05 13.20 -5.67
N GLY A 67 2.74 11.92 -5.53
CA GLY A 67 3.75 10.87 -5.61
C GLY A 67 3.26 9.66 -6.38
N ALA A 68 4.23 8.92 -6.89
CA ALA A 68 4.00 7.65 -7.55
C ALA A 68 5.13 6.66 -7.22
N GLY A 69 4.80 5.38 -7.08
CA GLY A 69 5.74 4.36 -6.62
C GLY A 69 5.24 2.94 -6.71
N LEU A 70 6.04 2.03 -6.16
CA LEU A 70 5.75 0.60 -6.09
C LEU A 70 5.48 0.21 -4.65
N GLY A 71 4.33 -0.41 -4.42
CA GLY A 71 3.89 -0.87 -3.12
C GLY A 71 3.67 -2.38 -3.12
N GLN A 72 4.27 -3.06 -2.15
CA GLN A 72 3.96 -4.45 -1.88
C GLN A 72 2.80 -4.54 -0.88
N ARG A 73 1.89 -5.48 -1.12
CA ARG A 73 0.78 -5.83 -0.25
C ARG A 73 0.64 -7.34 -0.16
N GLY A 74 -0.17 -7.81 0.77
CA GLY A 74 -0.40 -9.24 0.87
C GLY A 74 -1.08 -9.68 2.15
N TYR A 75 -1.29 -10.98 2.25
CA TYR A 75 -1.87 -11.64 3.41
C TYR A 75 -1.14 -12.94 3.68
N LYS A 76 -1.01 -13.25 4.96
CA LYS A 76 -0.52 -14.53 5.48
C LYS A 76 -1.67 -15.26 6.15
N PHE A 77 -1.81 -16.52 5.81
CA PHE A 77 -2.73 -17.47 6.40
C PHE A 77 -1.92 -18.60 7.03
N ASP A 78 -2.33 -18.98 8.24
CA ASP A 78 -1.74 -20.08 9.00
C ASP A 78 -2.89 -20.82 9.70
N GLN A 79 -3.18 -22.04 9.25
CA GLN A 79 -4.16 -22.92 9.88
C GLN A 79 -3.74 -24.38 9.73
N ASP A 80 -3.74 -25.12 10.83
CA ASP A 80 -3.56 -26.59 10.87
C ASP A 80 -2.37 -27.12 10.06
N GLY A 81 -1.24 -26.41 10.08
CA GLY A 81 0.00 -26.81 9.38
C GLY A 81 0.06 -26.42 7.90
N VAL A 82 -0.96 -25.74 7.39
CA VAL A 82 -0.99 -25.13 6.06
C VAL A 82 -0.66 -23.64 6.19
N LYS A 83 0.44 -23.23 5.57
CA LYS A 83 0.78 -21.81 5.44
C LYS A 83 0.52 -21.36 4.03
N ALA A 84 -0.23 -20.28 3.88
CA ALA A 84 -0.40 -19.64 2.57
C ALA A 84 -0.01 -18.17 2.66
N GLU A 85 0.78 -17.70 1.71
CA GLU A 85 1.19 -16.31 1.58
C GLU A 85 0.75 -15.82 0.21
N LEU A 86 -0.07 -14.78 0.20
CA LEU A 86 -0.39 -14.02 -1.00
C LEU A 86 0.42 -12.73 -0.93
N SER A 87 1.29 -12.51 -1.92
CA SER A 87 2.04 -11.27 -2.10
C SER A 87 1.60 -10.61 -3.40
N MET A 88 1.40 -9.30 -3.38
CA MET A 88 0.88 -8.53 -4.50
C MET A 88 1.66 -7.24 -4.63
N ASN A 89 2.04 -6.88 -5.85
CA ASN A 89 2.72 -5.63 -6.15
C ASN A 89 1.76 -4.70 -6.88
N PHE A 90 1.79 -3.44 -6.47
CA PHE A 90 0.95 -2.39 -6.99
C PHE A 90 1.78 -1.20 -7.44
N PHE A 91 1.30 -0.52 -8.47
CA PHE A 91 1.72 0.84 -8.80
C PHE A 91 0.81 1.82 -8.08
N ASP A 92 1.36 2.54 -7.12
CA ASP A 92 0.66 3.46 -6.27
C ASP A 92 0.86 4.90 -6.73
N VAL A 93 -0.21 5.67 -6.72
CA VAL A 93 -0.19 7.10 -6.95
C VAL A 93 -1.03 7.78 -5.90
N TRP A 94 -0.57 8.91 -5.38
CA TRP A 94 -1.23 9.60 -4.29
C TRP A 94 -1.05 11.10 -4.38
N MET A 95 -1.94 11.81 -3.68
CA MET A 95 -1.85 13.25 -3.48
C MET A 95 -2.16 13.59 -2.03
N VAL A 96 -1.38 14.50 -1.44
CA VAL A 96 -1.53 14.90 -0.03
C VAL A 96 -1.23 16.38 0.15
N ILE A 97 -1.80 16.94 1.21
CA ILE A 97 -1.50 18.30 1.66
C ILE A 97 -0.53 18.19 2.85
N PRO A 98 0.69 18.74 2.77
CA PRO A 98 1.59 18.80 3.91
C PRO A 98 1.09 19.81 4.95
N TYR A 99 1.08 19.40 6.21
CA TYR A 99 0.71 20.21 7.36
C TYR A 99 1.88 20.27 8.36
N PRO A 100 2.49 21.45 8.57
CA PRO A 100 3.59 21.60 9.51
C PRO A 100 3.08 21.48 10.97
N ILE A 101 3.72 20.62 11.76
CA ILE A 101 3.48 20.47 13.20
C ILE A 101 4.83 20.61 13.92
N GLY A 102 5.14 21.85 14.32
CA GLY A 102 6.43 22.17 14.94
C GLY A 102 7.61 21.93 13.98
N PRO A 103 8.63 21.14 14.36
CA PRO A 103 9.75 20.80 13.49
C PRO A 103 9.42 19.67 12.49
N ALA A 104 8.27 19.01 12.63
CA ALA A 104 7.84 17.89 11.79
C ALA A 104 6.80 18.34 10.76
N MET A 105 6.63 17.56 9.70
CA MET A 105 5.63 17.80 8.67
C MET A 105 4.80 16.54 8.52
N VAL A 106 3.50 16.61 8.79
CA VAL A 106 2.61 15.46 8.58
C VAL A 106 1.76 15.67 7.34
N TRP A 107 1.30 14.61 6.71
CA TRP A 107 0.41 14.70 5.56
C TRP A 107 -0.57 13.54 5.53
N ALA A 108 -1.72 13.81 4.92
CA ALA A 108 -2.76 12.83 4.67
C ALA A 108 -3.44 13.15 3.34
N GLY A 109 -3.90 12.11 2.64
CA GLY A 109 -4.68 12.30 1.42
C GLY A 109 -5.01 11.01 0.69
N PRO A 110 -5.77 11.10 -0.40
CA PRO A 110 -6.18 9.94 -1.17
C PRO A 110 -5.01 9.33 -1.95
N GLY A 111 -5.05 8.01 -2.08
CA GLY A 111 -4.18 7.23 -2.95
C GLY A 111 -4.99 6.26 -3.79
N PHE A 112 -4.45 5.92 -4.97
CA PHE A 112 -4.94 4.85 -5.82
C PHE A 112 -3.80 3.88 -6.14
N GLY A 113 -4.11 2.58 -6.12
CA GLY A 113 -3.17 1.50 -6.43
C GLY A 113 -3.66 0.68 -7.61
N LEU A 114 -2.80 0.50 -8.62
CA LEU A 114 -3.04 -0.37 -9.76
C LEU A 114 -2.30 -1.70 -9.55
N PHE A 115 -3.02 -2.81 -9.63
CA PHE A 115 -2.40 -4.13 -9.54
C PHE A 115 -1.41 -4.34 -10.70
N LEU A 116 -0.21 -4.83 -10.40
CA LEU A 116 0.82 -5.15 -11.39
C LEU A 116 1.00 -6.65 -11.55
N ASN A 117 1.26 -7.33 -10.44
CA ASN A 117 1.43 -8.77 -10.38
C ASN A 117 1.25 -9.25 -8.94
N GLY A 118 1.14 -10.56 -8.76
CA GLY A 118 1.15 -11.19 -7.45
C GLY A 118 1.78 -12.56 -7.51
N LYS A 119 2.01 -13.13 -6.33
CA LYS A 119 2.55 -14.47 -6.13
C LYS A 119 1.79 -15.10 -4.98
N ARG A 120 1.37 -16.35 -5.18
CA ARG A 120 0.76 -17.18 -4.15
C ARG A 120 1.73 -18.28 -3.79
N LYS A 121 2.10 -18.35 -2.52
CA LYS A 121 2.90 -19.45 -1.96
C LYS A 121 2.02 -20.27 -1.05
N MET A 122 2.00 -21.58 -1.25
CA MET A 122 1.41 -22.53 -0.32
C MET A 122 2.49 -23.48 0.19
N GLU A 123 2.53 -23.66 1.50
CA GLU A 123 3.39 -24.63 2.18
C GLU A 123 2.52 -25.62 2.95
N MET A 124 2.69 -26.91 2.67
CA MET A 124 2.03 -28.03 3.34
C MET A 124 3.09 -29.08 3.72
N GLY A 125 3.63 -28.98 4.94
CA GLY A 125 4.73 -29.85 5.38
C GLY A 125 5.99 -29.69 4.51
N PRO A 126 6.54 -30.75 3.90
CA PRO A 126 7.72 -30.66 3.02
C PRO A 126 7.39 -30.18 1.59
N PHE A 127 6.12 -29.99 1.25
CA PHE A 127 5.69 -29.54 -0.06
C PHE A 127 5.48 -28.03 -0.07
N SER A 128 6.11 -27.35 -1.04
CA SER A 128 5.91 -25.93 -1.32
C SER A 128 5.53 -25.75 -2.78
N GLU A 129 4.47 -24.99 -3.03
CA GLU A 129 4.00 -24.65 -4.37
C GLU A 129 3.93 -23.13 -4.50
N GLU A 130 4.48 -22.60 -5.59
CA GLU A 130 4.47 -21.16 -5.91
C GLU A 130 3.78 -21.00 -7.27
N GLU A 131 2.66 -20.28 -7.27
CA GLU A 131 1.85 -20.04 -8.46
C GLU A 131 1.56 -18.54 -8.60
N ASP A 132 1.38 -18.10 -9.84
CA ASP A 132 0.83 -16.80 -10.13
C ASP A 132 -0.68 -16.85 -9.81
N PRO A 133 -1.26 -15.83 -9.16
CA PRO A 133 -2.69 -15.82 -8.87
C PRO A 133 -3.50 -15.82 -10.17
N ASP A 134 -4.42 -16.79 -10.31
CA ASP A 134 -5.26 -17.01 -11.49
C ASP A 134 -6.19 -15.82 -11.84
N GLU A 135 -6.51 -14.98 -10.85
CA GLU A 135 -7.34 -13.79 -11.01
C GLU A 135 -6.54 -12.53 -10.69
N GLY A 136 -6.33 -11.71 -11.71
CA GLY A 136 -5.87 -10.33 -11.52
C GLY A 136 -6.95 -9.52 -10.81
N PHE A 137 -6.55 -8.67 -9.87
CA PHE A 137 -7.45 -7.65 -9.36
C PHE A 137 -7.62 -6.59 -10.45
N ASP A 138 -8.66 -6.74 -11.28
CA ASP A 138 -8.96 -5.82 -12.39
C ASP A 138 -9.44 -4.44 -11.91
N GLU A 139 -9.80 -4.31 -10.63
CA GLU A 139 -10.29 -3.07 -10.04
C GLU A 139 -9.17 -2.28 -9.34
N PRO A 140 -9.09 -0.96 -9.53
CA PRO A 140 -8.15 -0.11 -8.80
C PRO A 140 -8.48 -0.07 -7.31
N GLU A 141 -7.44 -0.15 -6.47
CA GLU A 141 -7.59 0.04 -5.03
C GLU A 141 -7.60 1.52 -4.69
N PHE A 142 -8.51 1.95 -3.81
CA PHE A 142 -8.53 3.31 -3.26
C PHE A 142 -8.17 3.26 -1.77
N GLY A 143 -7.33 4.18 -1.31
CA GLY A 143 -6.86 4.22 0.07
C GLY A 143 -6.51 5.62 0.56
N ILE A 144 -6.01 5.71 1.81
CA ILE A 144 -5.59 6.96 2.45
C ILE A 144 -4.12 6.86 2.83
N ILE A 145 -3.25 7.61 2.17
CA ILE A 145 -1.85 7.68 2.56
C ILE A 145 -1.66 8.65 3.73
N LEU A 146 -0.83 8.26 4.70
CA LEU A 146 -0.36 9.10 5.79
C LEU A 146 1.17 9.22 5.76
N GLY A 147 1.71 10.30 6.27
CA GLY A 147 3.16 10.42 6.45
C GLY A 147 3.53 11.57 7.36
N GLY A 148 4.81 11.62 7.72
CA GLY A 148 5.34 12.41 8.83
C GLY A 148 6.84 12.56 8.74
#